data_AF-A0A3T1CED3-F1
#
_entry.id   AF-A0A3T1CED3-F1
#
_cell.length_a   1.000
_cell.length_b   1.000
_cell.length_c   1.000
_cell.angle_alpha   90.00
_cell.angle_beta   90.00
_cell.angle_gamma   90.00
#
_symmetry.space_group_name_H-M   'P 1'
#
loop_
_entity.id
_entity.type
_entity.pdbx_description
1 polymer ?
#
loop_
_entity_poly.entity_id
_entity_poly.type
_entity_poly.pdbx_seq_one_letter_code
_entity_poly.pdbx_strand_id
1 'polypeptide(L)'
;MTMKQVKGAASYEGALLMCQNLAELTAYQLAGDQVLIPDGVGNASEFARSLILMPGVRPASTEMARGIAMLGTSALGVRCLDYPDGERIGDFTVLFAENGDAERFAAMRAWVDQDRGLYLIPGEDAAEAGEVSFKFDRGLRKVEQPWADEADRQRGLAEAMALLLAEGPESRAG
;
A
#
# COMPACT_ATOMS: atom_id res chain seq x y z
N MET A 1 29.76 10.81 -11.90
CA MET A 1 28.60 11.60 -12.36
C MET A 1 27.46 11.31 -11.41
N THR A 2 27.05 12.29 -10.62
CA THR A 2 25.93 12.16 -9.69
C THR A 2 24.63 12.28 -10.49
N MET A 3 23.92 11.18 -10.68
CA MET A 3 22.56 11.22 -11.23
C MET A 3 21.71 12.08 -10.30
N LYS A 4 21.30 13.25 -10.79
CA LYS A 4 20.23 14.02 -10.18
C LYS A 4 18.99 13.14 -10.30
N GLN A 5 18.59 12.45 -9.22
CA GLN A 5 17.32 11.75 -9.16
C GLN A 5 16.22 12.77 -9.49
N VAL A 6 15.68 12.70 -10.70
CA VAL A 6 14.49 13.47 -11.05
C VAL A 6 13.37 12.84 -10.25
N LYS A 7 12.85 13.56 -9.25
CA LYS A 7 11.72 13.07 -8.46
C LYS A 7 10.51 12.94 -9.37
N GLY A 8 9.93 11.73 -9.46
CA GLY A 8 8.70 11.49 -10.21
C GLY A 8 7.56 12.40 -9.74
N ALA A 9 6.70 12.79 -10.68
CA ALA A 9 5.51 13.59 -10.40
C ALA A 9 4.41 12.70 -9.81
N ALA A 10 3.67 13.21 -8.83
CA ALA A 10 2.60 12.44 -8.21
C ALA A 10 1.35 12.46 -9.11
N SER A 11 0.84 11.29 -9.49
CA SER A 11 -0.39 11.12 -10.25
C SER A 11 -1.52 10.63 -9.34
N TYR A 12 -2.57 11.44 -9.22
CA TYR A 12 -3.77 11.09 -8.46
C TYR A 12 -4.54 9.95 -9.15
N GLU A 13 -4.68 10.00 -10.48
CA GLU A 13 -5.35 8.97 -11.27
C GLU A 13 -4.63 7.62 -11.12
N GLY A 14 -3.30 7.61 -11.20
CA GLY A 14 -2.51 6.42 -10.91
C GLY A 14 -2.69 5.89 -9.49
N ALA A 15 -2.70 6.79 -8.50
CA ALA A 15 -2.92 6.39 -7.11
C ALA A 15 -4.32 5.82 -6.89
N LEU A 16 -5.35 6.38 -7.53
CA LEU A 16 -6.72 5.89 -7.46
C LEU A 16 -6.84 4.49 -8.10
N LEU A 17 -6.25 4.29 -9.28
CA LEU A 17 -6.21 2.99 -9.94
C LEU A 17 -5.53 1.93 -9.05
N MET A 18 -4.39 2.28 -8.44
CA MET A 18 -3.73 1.39 -7.48
C MET A 18 -4.64 1.05 -6.30
N CYS A 19 -5.36 2.03 -5.73
CA CYS A 19 -6.31 1.77 -4.64
C CYS A 19 -7.45 0.82 -5.05
N GLN A 20 -8.00 1.00 -6.26
CA GLN A 20 -9.06 0.14 -6.80
C GLN A 20 -8.55 -1.29 -7.00
N ASN A 21 -7.41 -1.46 -7.66
CA ASN A 21 -6.80 -2.76 -7.88
C ASN A 21 -6.37 -3.42 -6.56
N LEU A 22 -5.88 -2.66 -5.58
CA LEU A 22 -5.62 -3.15 -4.23
C LEU A 22 -6.89 -3.73 -3.60
N ALA A 23 -8.00 -3.00 -3.64
CA ALA A 23 -9.27 -3.42 -3.08
C ALA A 23 -9.75 -4.74 -3.69
N GLU A 24 -9.68 -4.85 -5.02
CA GLU A 24 -10.05 -6.07 -5.76
C GLU A 24 -9.16 -7.25 -5.39
N LEU A 25 -7.83 -7.09 -5.41
CA LEU A 25 -6.86 -8.15 -5.14
C LEU A 25 -6.93 -8.68 -3.70
N THR A 26 -7.44 -7.88 -2.78
CA THR A 26 -7.51 -8.21 -1.35
C THR A 26 -8.92 -8.40 -0.82
N ALA A 27 -9.91 -8.42 -1.72
CA ALA A 27 -11.33 -8.64 -1.42
C ALA A 27 -11.90 -7.71 -0.33
N TYR A 28 -11.55 -6.42 -0.38
CA TYR A 28 -12.19 -5.40 0.45
C TYR A 28 -13.27 -4.65 -0.32
N GLN A 29 -14.32 -4.21 0.38
CA GLN A 29 -15.31 -3.30 -0.17
C GLN A 29 -14.86 -1.84 -0.07
N LEU A 30 -14.92 -1.12 -1.19
CA LEU A 30 -14.83 0.34 -1.23
C LEU A 30 -16.12 0.95 -0.66
N ALA A 31 -16.04 1.51 0.55
CA ALA A 31 -17.02 2.42 1.13
C ALA A 31 -16.70 3.87 0.68
N GLY A 32 -17.37 4.31 -0.38
CA GLY A 32 -17.07 5.58 -1.06
C GLY A 32 -15.72 5.54 -1.79
N ASP A 33 -15.15 6.70 -2.10
CA ASP A 33 -13.92 6.79 -2.90
C ASP A 33 -12.63 6.44 -2.11
N GLN A 34 -12.70 6.21 -0.79
CA GLN A 34 -11.51 6.26 0.10
C GLN A 34 -11.49 5.28 1.29
N VAL A 35 -12.52 4.48 1.54
CA VAL A 35 -12.55 3.61 2.73
C VAL A 35 -12.67 2.16 2.31
N LEU A 36 -11.83 1.26 2.84
CA LEU A 36 -11.99 -0.18 2.65
C LEU A 36 -12.55 -0.84 3.91
N ILE A 37 -13.67 -1.54 3.76
CA ILE A 37 -14.30 -2.32 4.84
C ILE A 37 -14.23 -3.80 4.44
N PRO A 38 -13.69 -4.70 5.28
CA PRO A 38 -13.73 -6.13 5.00
C PRO A 38 -15.18 -6.64 4.89
N ASP A 39 -15.42 -7.61 4.00
CA ASP A 39 -16.74 -8.23 3.83
C ASP A 39 -17.24 -8.83 5.16
N GLY A 40 -18.33 -8.25 5.69
CA GLY A 40 -18.86 -8.56 7.01
C GLY A 40 -19.64 -9.88 7.05
N VAL A 41 -18.96 -10.96 7.45
CA VAL A 41 -19.61 -12.16 8.00
C VAL A 41 -18.87 -12.59 9.28
N GLY A 42 -18.92 -11.75 10.32
CA GLY A 42 -18.41 -12.11 11.64
C GLY A 42 -18.49 -11.02 12.71
N ASN A 43 -18.18 -11.43 13.95
CA ASN A 43 -18.44 -10.70 15.20
C ASN A 43 -17.67 -9.37 15.33
N ALA A 44 -18.14 -8.50 16.24
CA ALA A 44 -17.59 -7.18 16.59
C ALA A 44 -16.07 -7.09 16.92
N SER A 45 -15.34 -8.21 16.99
CA SER A 45 -13.88 -8.26 16.99
C SER A 45 -13.26 -7.97 15.61
N GLU A 46 -14.05 -7.93 14.55
CA GLU A 46 -13.60 -7.74 13.15
C GLU A 46 -13.30 -6.28 12.79
N PHE A 47 -13.79 -5.31 13.57
CA PHE A 47 -13.45 -3.88 13.38
C PHE A 47 -11.96 -3.58 13.59
N ALA A 48 -11.23 -4.46 14.28
CA ALA A 48 -9.79 -4.32 14.53
C ALA A 48 -8.91 -4.50 13.29
N ARG A 49 -9.49 -4.62 12.08
CA ARG A 49 -8.72 -4.83 10.85
C ARG A 49 -9.22 -4.04 9.63
N SER A 50 -10.06 -3.04 9.84
CA SER A 50 -10.39 -2.09 8.76
C SER A 50 -9.12 -1.39 8.24
N LEU A 51 -9.09 -1.10 6.94
CA LEU A 51 -7.99 -0.41 6.28
C LEU A 51 -8.55 0.76 5.49
N ILE A 52 -8.01 1.97 5.67
CA ILE A 52 -8.42 3.13 4.89
C ILE A 52 -7.41 3.36 3.76
N LEU A 53 -7.83 3.42 2.51
CA LEU A 53 -6.95 3.73 1.37
C LEU A 53 -7.08 5.19 0.97
N MET A 54 -5.97 5.92 0.96
CA MET A 54 -5.97 7.36 0.71
C MET A 54 -5.15 7.67 -0.56
N PRO A 55 -5.79 7.77 -1.73
CA PRO A 55 -5.10 8.04 -2.99
C PRO A 55 -4.51 9.45 -3.01
N GLY A 56 -3.28 9.57 -3.49
CA GLY A 56 -2.53 10.83 -3.58
C GLY A 56 -2.03 11.38 -2.24
N VAL A 57 -2.37 10.74 -1.12
CA VAL A 57 -2.05 11.24 0.22
C VAL A 57 -0.74 10.67 0.70
N ARG A 58 0.12 11.55 1.25
CA ARG A 58 1.23 11.15 2.11
C ARG A 58 0.84 11.43 3.57
N PRO A 59 0.43 10.41 4.34
CA PRO A 59 0.16 10.54 5.77
C PRO A 59 1.38 11.12 6.49
N ALA A 60 1.25 12.36 6.96
CA ALA A 60 2.38 13.10 7.50
C ALA A 60 2.05 13.88 8.79
N SER A 61 0.78 14.16 9.07
CA SER A 61 0.39 14.94 10.25
C SER A 61 0.16 14.07 11.47
N THR A 62 0.56 14.59 12.62
CA THR A 62 0.32 13.98 13.95
C THR A 62 -1.18 13.88 14.25
N GLU A 63 -1.99 14.80 13.72
CA GLU A 63 -3.45 14.78 13.84
C GLU A 63 -4.06 13.58 13.11
N MET A 64 -3.55 13.24 11.93
CA MET A 64 -3.97 12.06 11.18
C MET A 64 -3.59 10.79 11.91
N ALA A 65 -2.34 10.69 12.41
CA ALA A 65 -1.91 9.56 13.23
C ALA A 65 -2.81 9.38 14.47
N ARG A 66 -3.10 10.47 15.18
CA ARG A 66 -4.01 10.45 16.33
C ARG A 66 -5.43 10.01 15.95
N GLY A 67 -5.97 10.50 14.83
CA GLY A 67 -7.28 10.10 14.34
C GLY A 67 -7.35 8.61 14.02
N ILE A 68 -6.33 8.08 13.34
CA ILE A 68 -6.20 6.65 13.04
C ILE A 68 -6.08 5.81 14.32
N ALA A 69 -5.27 6.23 15.28
CA ALA A 69 -5.15 5.58 16.59
C ALA A 69 -6.48 5.55 17.35
N MET A 70 -7.22 6.67 17.36
CA MET A 70 -8.54 6.76 18.01
C MET A 70 -9.59 5.85 17.37
N LEU A 71 -9.51 5.65 16.06
CA LEU A 71 -10.39 4.74 15.33
C LEU A 71 -10.00 3.27 15.48
N GLY A 72 -8.79 2.97 15.98
CA GLY A 72 -8.28 1.60 16.08
C GLY A 72 -8.15 0.90 14.72
N THR A 73 -7.91 1.67 13.66
CA THR A 73 -7.86 1.21 12.27
C THR A 73 -6.47 1.43 11.68
N SER A 74 -6.16 0.82 10.53
CA SER A 74 -4.96 1.19 9.76
C SER A 74 -5.32 2.08 8.58
N ALA A 75 -4.37 2.89 8.13
CA ALA A 75 -4.51 3.68 6.91
C ALA A 75 -3.29 3.53 6.00
N LEU A 76 -3.54 3.53 4.70
CA LEU A 76 -2.52 3.41 3.66
C LEU A 76 -2.64 4.61 2.74
N GLY A 77 -1.67 5.51 2.82
CA GLY A 77 -1.43 6.52 1.80
C GLY A 77 -0.83 5.88 0.56
N VAL A 78 -1.44 6.13 -0.60
CA VAL A 78 -1.04 5.55 -1.88
C VAL A 78 -0.65 6.68 -2.82
N ARG A 79 0.54 6.62 -3.42
CA ARG A 79 0.98 7.58 -4.44
C ARG A 79 1.51 6.81 -5.65
N CYS A 80 1.13 7.24 -6.84
CA CYS A 80 1.79 6.84 -8.07
C CYS A 80 2.78 7.94 -8.47
N LEU A 81 4.06 7.58 -8.59
CA LEU A 81 5.13 8.47 -9.04
C LEU A 81 5.43 8.18 -10.50
N ASP A 82 5.17 9.15 -11.37
CA ASP A 82 5.47 9.05 -12.80
C ASP A 82 6.83 9.72 -13.07
N TYR A 83 7.78 8.94 -13.56
CA TYR A 83 9.13 9.38 -13.87
C TYR A 83 9.26 9.80 -15.35
N PRO A 84 10.24 10.66 -15.70
CA PRO A 84 10.39 11.17 -17.06
C PRO A 84 10.68 10.11 -18.13
N ASP A 85 11.21 8.96 -17.73
CA ASP A 85 11.47 7.79 -18.58
C ASP A 85 10.22 6.93 -18.82
N GLY A 86 9.08 7.34 -18.25
CA GLY A 86 7.81 6.62 -18.35
C GLY A 86 7.63 5.55 -17.27
N GLU A 87 8.62 5.36 -16.38
CA GLU A 87 8.47 4.46 -15.25
C GLU A 87 7.42 5.00 -14.27
N ARG A 88 6.55 4.12 -13.78
CA ARG A 88 5.56 4.44 -12.75
C ARG A 88 5.84 3.60 -11.51
N ILE A 89 5.98 4.24 -10.36
CA ILE A 89 6.31 3.57 -9.09
C ILE A 89 5.23 3.86 -8.05
N GLY A 90 4.74 2.83 -7.38
CA GLY A 90 3.89 2.96 -6.20
C GLY A 90 4.70 3.32 -4.96
N ASP A 91 4.40 4.47 -4.34
CA ASP A 91 4.97 4.94 -3.08
C ASP A 91 3.90 4.89 -1.99
N PHE A 92 4.10 4.02 -1.01
CA PHE A 92 3.12 3.73 0.02
C PHE A 92 3.56 4.25 1.39
N THR A 93 2.60 4.67 2.21
CA THR A 93 2.84 5.05 3.61
C THR A 93 1.77 4.45 4.48
N VAL A 94 2.17 3.65 5.46
CA VAL A 94 1.27 3.00 6.42
C VAL A 94 1.19 3.86 7.69
N LEU A 95 -0.02 4.12 8.15
CA LEU A 95 -0.32 4.44 9.55
C LEU A 95 -0.95 3.20 10.17
N PHE A 96 -0.22 2.54 11.07
CA PHE A 96 -0.64 1.30 11.69
C PHE A 96 -1.03 1.56 13.14
N ALA A 97 -2.33 1.46 13.45
CA ALA A 97 -2.79 1.61 14.83
C ALA A 97 -2.51 0.35 15.65
N GLU A 98 -1.80 0.50 16.76
CA GLU A 98 -1.50 -0.57 17.69
C GLU A 98 -1.40 -0.01 19.12
N ASN A 99 -1.98 -0.70 20.10
CA ASN A 99 -1.90 -0.34 21.52
C ASN A 99 -2.33 1.10 21.86
N GLY A 100 -3.28 1.67 21.10
CA GLY A 100 -3.79 3.03 21.33
C GLY A 100 -2.91 4.15 20.76
N ASP A 101 -1.89 3.81 19.98
CA ASP A 101 -1.06 4.73 19.19
C ASP A 101 -1.11 4.35 17.70
N ALA A 102 -0.55 5.19 16.82
CA ALA A 102 -0.39 4.90 15.40
C ALA A 102 1.06 5.10 14.95
N GLU A 103 1.72 4.00 14.60
CA GLU A 103 3.06 4.01 14.05
C GLU A 103 3.04 4.32 12.55
N ARG A 104 4.04 5.05 12.07
CA ARG A 104 4.15 5.46 10.66
C ARG A 104 5.31 4.75 9.97
N PHE A 105 5.02 4.07 8.87
CA PHE A 105 5.99 3.41 7.99
C PHE A 105 5.92 4.06 6.61
N ALA A 106 6.95 4.83 6.24
CA ALA A 106 6.99 5.56 4.98
C ALA A 106 7.88 4.85 3.95
N ALA A 107 7.78 5.27 2.68
CA ALA A 107 8.59 4.73 1.58
C ALA A 107 8.43 3.21 1.38
N MET A 108 7.21 2.70 1.59
CA MET A 108 6.88 1.29 1.37
C MET A 108 6.64 1.02 -0.13
N ARG A 109 6.80 -0.24 -0.54
CA ARG A 109 6.58 -0.76 -1.90
C ARG A 109 5.68 -1.98 -1.87
N ALA A 110 4.81 -2.13 -2.85
CA ALA A 110 4.00 -3.35 -2.99
C ALA A 110 4.86 -4.50 -3.51
N TRP A 111 4.66 -5.70 -2.97
CA TRP A 111 5.36 -6.92 -3.39
C TRP A 111 4.39 -8.11 -3.38
N VAL A 112 4.54 -9.02 -4.33
CA VAL A 112 3.69 -10.22 -4.47
C VAL A 112 4.52 -11.49 -4.39
N ASP A 113 4.09 -12.44 -3.54
CA ASP A 113 4.69 -13.78 -3.47
C ASP A 113 4.23 -14.68 -4.63
N GLN A 114 4.81 -15.88 -4.74
CA GLN A 114 4.47 -16.83 -5.80
C GLN A 114 3.02 -17.36 -5.71
N ASP A 115 2.42 -17.28 -4.52
CA ASP A 115 1.04 -17.70 -4.24
C ASP A 115 0.04 -16.54 -4.39
N ARG A 116 0.47 -15.40 -4.97
CA ARG A 116 -0.30 -14.16 -5.14
C ARG A 116 -0.70 -13.49 -3.83
N GLY A 117 -0.03 -13.80 -2.73
CA GLY A 117 -0.11 -13.02 -1.50
C GLY A 117 0.48 -11.64 -1.73
N LEU A 118 -0.26 -10.60 -1.31
CA LEU A 118 0.15 -9.21 -1.44
C LEU A 118 0.74 -8.69 -0.12
N TYR A 119 1.83 -7.93 -0.24
CA TYR A 119 2.56 -7.35 0.87
C TYR A 119 2.97 -5.91 0.60
N LEU A 120 3.26 -5.17 1.66
CA LEU A 120 4.01 -3.92 1.64
C LEU A 120 5.37 -4.19 2.27
N ILE A 121 6.43 -3.92 1.53
CA ILE A 121 7.81 -4.10 1.98
C ILE A 121 8.54 -2.75 2.04
N PRO A 122 9.58 -2.58 2.87
CA PRO A 122 10.40 -1.39 2.85
C PRO A 122 11.03 -1.14 1.46
N GLY A 123 10.92 0.09 0.96
CA GLY A 123 11.64 0.54 -0.22
C GLY A 123 13.14 0.74 0.07
N GLU A 124 13.95 0.81 -0.98
CA GLU A 124 15.42 0.96 -0.86
C GLU A 124 15.83 2.26 -0.17
N ASP A 125 15.01 3.31 -0.32
CA ASP A 125 15.22 4.61 0.28
C ASP A 125 14.62 4.74 1.70
N ALA A 126 14.08 3.66 2.28
CA ALA A 126 13.57 3.65 3.64
C ALA A 126 14.74 3.74 4.63
N ALA A 127 15.17 4.96 4.95
CA ALA A 127 16.18 5.20 5.96
C ALA A 127 15.70 4.66 7.33
N GLU A 128 16.33 3.58 7.79
CA GLU A 128 16.28 3.01 9.16
C GLU A 128 14.91 2.65 9.76
N ALA A 129 13.78 2.91 9.08
CA ALA A 129 12.44 2.69 9.61
C ALA A 129 11.95 1.24 9.42
N GLY A 130 12.72 0.29 9.96
CA GLY A 130 12.29 -1.07 10.26
C GLY A 130 12.19 -2.02 9.06
N GLU A 131 12.76 -3.22 9.25
CA GLU A 131 12.58 -4.42 8.41
C GLU A 131 11.12 -4.91 8.37
N VAL A 132 10.18 -4.12 8.90
CA VAL A 132 8.78 -4.47 9.07
C VAL A 132 8.10 -4.41 7.72
N SER A 133 7.66 -5.58 7.28
CA SER A 133 6.76 -5.71 6.14
C SER A 133 5.32 -5.89 6.64
N PHE A 134 4.35 -5.69 5.76
CA PHE A 134 2.94 -5.93 6.07
C PHE A 134 2.35 -6.89 5.06
N LYS A 135 1.63 -7.90 5.53
CA LYS A 135 0.78 -8.72 4.66
C LYS A 135 -0.63 -8.14 4.63
N PHE A 136 -1.25 -8.11 3.45
CA PHE A 136 -2.68 -7.88 3.33
C PHE A 136 -3.42 -9.17 3.70
N ASP A 137 -4.11 -9.17 4.85
CA ASP A 137 -4.77 -10.35 5.43
C ASP A 137 -6.00 -9.92 6.25
N ARG A 138 -7.06 -9.50 5.54
CA ARG A 138 -8.28 -8.88 6.10
C ARG A 138 -8.01 -7.62 6.95
N GLY A 139 -6.84 -7.04 6.77
CA GLY A 139 -6.34 -5.75 7.22
C GLY A 139 -4.87 -5.68 6.81
N LEU A 140 -4.07 -4.92 7.55
CA LEU A 140 -2.62 -5.06 7.52
C LEU A 140 -2.16 -5.87 8.72
N ARG A 141 -1.21 -6.78 8.50
CA ARG A 141 -0.53 -7.53 9.57
C ARG A 141 0.97 -7.40 9.42
N LYS A 142 1.67 -6.95 10.48
CA LYS A 142 3.13 -6.94 10.52
C LYS A 142 3.68 -8.35 10.28
N VAL A 143 4.66 -8.45 9.41
CA VAL A 143 5.42 -9.67 9.09
C VAL A 143 6.90 -9.33 8.97
N GLU A 144 7.74 -10.33 9.18
CA GLU A 144 9.16 -10.25 8.83
C GLU A 144 9.33 -10.22 7.31
N GLN A 145 10.59 -10.24 6.85
CA GLN A 145 10.95 -10.29 5.44
C GLN A 145 10.20 -11.41 4.68
N PRO A 146 9.32 -11.10 3.72
CA PRO A 146 8.58 -12.13 2.99
C PRO A 146 9.32 -12.69 1.75
N TRP A 147 10.44 -12.08 1.32
CA TRP A 147 11.23 -12.54 0.17
C TRP A 147 12.43 -13.38 0.61
N ALA A 148 12.83 -14.35 -0.21
CA ALA A 148 13.96 -15.24 0.10
C ALA A 148 15.32 -14.58 -0.18
N ASP A 149 15.42 -13.86 -1.30
CA ASP A 149 16.63 -13.19 -1.77
C ASP A 149 16.29 -11.96 -2.63
N GLU A 150 17.30 -11.24 -3.11
CA GLU A 150 17.10 -10.03 -3.90
C GLU A 150 16.42 -10.31 -5.26
N ALA A 151 16.65 -11.48 -5.86
CA ALA A 151 16.00 -11.81 -7.13
C ALA A 151 14.49 -12.02 -6.94
N ASP A 152 14.10 -12.67 -5.84
CA ASP A 152 12.71 -12.83 -5.44
C ASP A 152 12.05 -11.49 -5.06
N ARG A 153 12.80 -10.61 -4.38
CA ARG A 153 12.36 -9.24 -4.09
C ARG A 153 12.04 -8.48 -5.38
N GLN A 154 12.97 -8.44 -6.33
CA GLN A 154 12.79 -7.71 -7.60
C GLN A 154 11.66 -8.30 -8.45
N ARG A 155 11.53 -9.64 -8.50
CA ARG A 155 10.40 -10.31 -9.17
C ARG A 155 9.07 -9.85 -8.61
N GLY A 156 8.89 -9.97 -7.28
CA GLY A 156 7.61 -9.65 -6.66
C GLY A 156 7.29 -8.15 -6.68
N LEU A 157 8.29 -7.26 -6.68
CA LEU A 157 8.11 -5.81 -6.89
C LEU A 157 7.57 -5.53 -8.30
N ALA A 158 8.19 -6.12 -9.33
CA ALA A 158 7.77 -5.94 -10.71
C ALA A 158 6.34 -6.49 -10.95
N GLU A 159 6.06 -7.68 -10.41
CA GLU A 159 4.74 -8.31 -10.52
C GLU A 159 3.65 -7.50 -9.80
N ALA A 160 3.94 -7.01 -8.59
CA ALA A 160 3.02 -6.14 -7.86
C ALA A 160 2.68 -4.87 -8.67
N MET A 161 3.68 -4.20 -9.24
CA MET A 161 3.46 -3.00 -10.03
C MET A 161 2.62 -3.27 -11.28
N ALA A 162 2.86 -4.39 -11.97
CA ALA A 162 2.07 -4.79 -13.13
C ALA A 162 0.59 -5.03 -12.76
N LEU A 163 0.33 -5.64 -11.61
CA LEU A 163 -1.03 -5.87 -11.11
C LEU A 163 -1.72 -4.58 -10.68
N LEU A 164 -1.02 -3.71 -9.95
CA LEU A 164 -1.59 -2.48 -9.41
C LEU A 164 -1.84 -1.39 -10.45
N LEU A 165 -1.09 -1.40 -11.55
CA LEU A 165 -1.27 -0.47 -12.67
C LEU A 165 -2.07 -1.06 -13.84
N ALA A 166 -2.53 -2.31 -13.73
CA ALA A 166 -3.36 -2.90 -14.77
C ALA A 166 -4.66 -2.09 -14.90
N GLU A 167 -4.94 -1.59 -16.10
CA GLU A 167 -6.26 -1.07 -16.41
C GLU A 167 -7.27 -2.23 -16.34
N GLY A 168 -8.45 -1.96 -15.77
CA GLY A 168 -9.49 -2.94 -15.53
C GLY A 168 -9.94 -3.68 -16.81
N PRO A 169 -10.81 -4.69 -16.69
CA PRO A 169 -11.23 -5.52 -17.82
C PRO A 169 -11.86 -4.75 -19.00
N GLU A 170 -12.33 -3.52 -18.81
CA GLU A 170 -12.87 -2.68 -19.89
C GLU A 170 -11.80 -2.16 -20.87
N SER A 171 -10.53 -2.04 -20.47
CA SER A 171 -9.44 -1.66 -21.38
C SER A 171 -8.84 -2.85 -22.16
N ARG A 172 -9.22 -4.10 -21.81
CA ARG A 172 -8.69 -5.32 -22.46
C ARG A 172 -9.49 -5.77 -23.69
N ALA A 173 -10.50 -5.00 -24.08
CA ALA A 173 -11.37 -5.26 -25.24
C ALA A 173 -11.21 -4.24 -26.39
N GLY A 174 -10.15 -3.41 -26.36
CA GLY A 174 -9.80 -2.44 -27.42
C GLY A 174 -8.81 -2.98 -28.43
#